data_AF-A0A845K1S6-F1
#
_entry.id   AF-A0A845K1S6-F1
#
_cell.length_a   1.000
_cell.length_b   1.000
_cell.length_c   1.000
_cell.angle_alpha   90.00
_cell.angle_beta   90.00
_cell.angle_gamma   90.00
#
_symmetry.space_group_name_H-M   'P 1'
#
loop_
_entity.id
_entity.type
_entity.pdbx_description
1 polymer ?
#
loop_
_entity_poly.entity_id
_entity_poly.type
_entity_poly.pdbx_seq_one_letter_code
_entity_poly.pdbx_strand_id
1 'polypeptide(L)'
;MSEQVAELDGVWGLFQKNSELQNDSVLSINLDKAVNSIIFHLGFLCDTIDGIPFDELSDYVTVNLEKKGKEKFKQELIILGKSEGQIKVWFEFAKFAVENRYRALDPEKISQSIEAAHPLITTYVELAKRINRKENLDTVINTTQTLKEQIDSFFKTDPYMSQALHENSQIPYADWDENYGGS
;
A
#
# COMPACT_ATOMS: atom_id res chain seq x y z
N MET A 1 -6.05 -1.20 13.52
CA MET A 1 -6.50 -0.06 12.69
C MET A 1 -7.53 0.72 13.51
N SER A 2 -7.54 2.06 13.49
CA SER A 2 -8.43 2.85 14.36
C SER A 2 -9.89 2.69 13.95
N GLU A 3 -10.57 1.64 14.43
CA GLU A 3 -12.02 1.44 14.26
C GLU A 3 -12.78 2.72 14.59
N GLN A 4 -12.33 3.44 15.62
CA GLN A 4 -12.86 4.74 16.02
C GLN A 4 -12.88 5.82 14.93
N VAL A 5 -11.95 5.79 13.96
CA VAL A 5 -11.92 6.78 12.87
C VAL A 5 -12.64 6.26 11.63
N ALA A 6 -12.61 4.94 11.39
CA ALA A 6 -13.44 4.32 10.36
C ALA A 6 -14.93 4.51 10.65
N GLU A 7 -15.34 4.41 11.92
CA GLU A 7 -16.70 4.74 12.41
C GLU A 7 -17.09 6.21 12.20
N LEU A 8 -16.12 7.11 11.98
CA LEU A 8 -16.34 8.53 11.73
C LEU A 8 -16.29 8.90 10.23
N ASP A 9 -16.24 7.90 9.34
CA ASP A 9 -16.04 8.05 7.89
C ASP A 9 -14.67 8.66 7.50
N GLY A 10 -13.64 8.48 8.33
CA GLY A 10 -12.31 9.08 8.10
C GLY A 10 -12.25 10.58 8.40
N VAL A 11 -11.05 11.17 8.28
CA VAL A 11 -10.93 12.64 8.41
C VAL A 11 -11.60 13.32 7.21
N TRP A 12 -11.61 12.67 6.03
CA TRP A 12 -12.36 13.18 4.89
C TRP A 12 -13.86 13.33 5.15
N GLY A 13 -14.52 12.30 5.70
CA GLY A 13 -15.94 12.37 6.01
C GLY A 13 -16.27 13.50 7.01
N LEU A 14 -15.36 13.74 7.97
CA LEU A 14 -15.49 14.84 8.92
C LEU A 14 -15.30 16.22 8.28
N PHE A 15 -14.38 16.37 7.33
CA PHE A 15 -14.22 17.60 6.54
C PHE A 15 -15.48 17.87 5.71
N GLN A 16 -16.04 16.86 5.06
CA GLN A 16 -17.25 16.98 4.24
C GLN A 16 -18.47 17.42 5.06
N LYS A 17 -18.59 16.97 6.31
CA LYS A 17 -19.70 17.33 7.21
C LYS A 17 -19.56 18.73 7.83
N ASN A 18 -18.40 19.38 7.67
CA ASN A 18 -18.12 20.69 8.26
C ASN A 18 -17.93 21.76 7.18
N SER A 19 -18.86 22.72 7.09
CA SER A 19 -18.83 23.79 6.06
C SER A 19 -17.56 24.64 6.08
N GLU A 20 -16.89 24.78 7.22
CA GLU A 20 -15.62 25.53 7.34
C GLU A 20 -14.43 24.78 6.73
N LEU A 21 -14.52 23.45 6.60
CA LEU A 21 -13.44 22.57 6.14
C LEU A 21 -13.71 21.94 4.77
N GLN A 22 -14.93 22.06 4.24
CA GLN A 22 -15.35 21.42 2.99
C GLN A 22 -14.42 21.74 1.81
N ASN A 23 -13.93 22.98 1.70
CA ASN A 23 -13.04 23.42 0.62
C ASN A 23 -11.66 22.73 0.64
N ASP A 24 -11.26 22.16 1.78
CA ASP A 24 -9.97 21.50 1.97
C ASP A 24 -10.07 19.97 1.92
N SER A 25 -11.17 19.43 1.38
CA SER A 25 -11.43 17.98 1.39
C SER A 25 -10.42 17.15 0.60
N VAL A 26 -9.74 17.73 -0.39
CA VAL A 26 -8.65 17.04 -1.09
C VAL A 26 -7.48 16.76 -0.15
N LEU A 27 -7.19 17.70 0.76
CA LEU A 27 -6.13 17.55 1.76
C LEU A 27 -6.45 16.38 2.70
N SER A 28 -7.70 16.29 3.19
CA SER A 28 -8.12 15.19 4.07
C SER A 28 -8.15 13.84 3.37
N ILE A 29 -8.58 13.76 2.10
CA ILE A 29 -8.47 12.52 1.30
C ILE A 29 -7.02 12.05 1.21
N ASN A 30 -6.09 12.98 0.95
CA ASN A 30 -4.68 12.64 0.82
C ASN A 30 -4.07 12.18 2.16
N LEU A 31 -4.54 12.72 3.28
CA LEU A 31 -4.16 12.25 4.60
C LEU A 31 -4.70 10.85 4.88
N ASP A 32 -5.99 10.59 4.65
CA ASP A 32 -6.62 9.28 4.85
C ASP A 32 -5.89 8.20 4.03
N LYS A 33 -5.58 8.50 2.75
CA LYS A 33 -4.77 7.62 1.89
C LYS A 33 -3.38 7.35 2.48
N ALA A 34 -2.70 8.37 2.98
CA ALA A 34 -1.36 8.24 3.53
C ALA A 34 -1.33 7.37 4.81
N VAL A 35 -2.34 7.54 5.68
CA VAL A 35 -2.51 6.72 6.89
C VAL A 35 -2.81 5.27 6.54
N ASN A 36 -3.75 5.03 5.61
CA ASN A 36 -4.04 3.68 5.14
C ASN A 36 -2.80 3.02 4.51
N SER A 37 -1.98 3.80 3.78
CA SER A 37 -0.72 3.34 3.22
C SER A 37 0.24 2.83 4.30
N ILE A 38 0.36 3.54 5.45
CA ILE A 38 1.21 3.09 6.57
C ILE A 38 0.77 1.70 7.02
N ILE A 39 -0.53 1.54 7.29
CA ILE A 39 -1.09 0.29 7.81
C ILE A 39 -0.89 -0.85 6.82
N PHE A 40 -1.18 -0.59 5.53
CA PHE A 40 -1.01 -1.56 4.46
C PHE A 40 0.44 -2.03 4.33
N HIS A 41 1.40 -1.11 4.26
CA HIS A 41 2.81 -1.46 4.09
C HIS A 41 3.44 -2.11 5.33
N LEU A 42 3.06 -1.70 6.55
CA LEU A 42 3.47 -2.41 7.77
C LEU A 42 2.90 -3.82 7.82
N GLY A 43 1.64 -4.01 7.41
CA GLY A 43 1.03 -5.33 7.27
C GLY A 43 1.81 -6.21 6.29
N PHE A 44 2.10 -5.68 5.10
CA PHE A 44 2.92 -6.37 4.10
C PHE A 44 4.29 -6.80 4.62
N LEU A 45 4.98 -5.96 5.41
CA LEU A 45 6.26 -6.34 6.01
C LEU A 45 6.10 -7.49 7.01
N CYS A 46 5.02 -7.52 7.78
CA CYS A 46 4.72 -8.62 8.70
C CYS A 46 4.41 -9.92 7.93
N ASP A 47 3.59 -9.82 6.89
CA ASP A 47 3.17 -10.98 6.08
C ASP A 47 4.31 -11.58 5.26
N THR A 48 5.33 -10.79 4.94
CA THR A 48 6.48 -11.18 4.12
C THR A 48 7.79 -11.26 4.91
N ILE A 49 7.70 -11.43 6.24
CA ILE A 49 8.88 -11.43 7.12
C ILE A 49 9.92 -12.50 6.72
N ASP A 50 9.43 -13.67 6.31
CA ASP A 50 10.24 -14.83 5.89
C ASP A 50 10.46 -14.90 4.37
N GLY A 51 10.03 -13.90 3.62
CA GLY A 51 10.17 -13.84 2.16
C GLY A 51 8.92 -13.33 1.45
N ILE A 52 9.08 -12.85 0.21
CA ILE A 52 7.93 -12.50 -0.63
C ILE A 52 7.29 -13.80 -1.13
N PRO A 53 5.97 -14.00 -0.91
CA PRO A 53 5.29 -15.20 -1.33
C PRO A 53 5.40 -15.39 -2.84
N PHE A 54 5.77 -16.60 -3.22
CA PHE A 54 5.78 -17.04 -4.61
C PHE A 54 4.34 -17.41 -4.98
N ASP A 55 3.58 -16.42 -5.42
CA ASP A 55 2.18 -16.59 -5.79
C ASP A 55 2.02 -17.42 -7.08
N GLU A 56 0.78 -17.81 -7.37
CA GLU A 56 0.49 -18.69 -8.50
C GLU A 56 0.82 -18.04 -9.86
N LEU A 57 0.80 -16.70 -9.97
CA LEU A 57 1.24 -15.98 -11.16
C LEU A 57 2.75 -16.09 -11.35
N SER A 58 3.54 -15.80 -10.31
CA SER A 58 5.00 -15.87 -10.36
C SER A 58 5.47 -17.31 -10.60
N ASP A 59 4.79 -18.31 -10.04
CA ASP A 59 5.04 -19.73 -10.35
C ASP A 59 4.72 -20.07 -11.81
N TYR A 60 3.52 -19.73 -12.28
CA TYR A 60 3.11 -19.95 -13.67
C TYR A 60 4.10 -19.34 -14.66
N VAL A 61 4.50 -18.09 -14.45
CA VAL A 61 5.42 -17.38 -15.34
C VAL A 61 6.81 -18.00 -15.27
N THR A 62 7.34 -18.26 -14.08
CA THR A 62 8.69 -18.80 -13.91
C THR A 62 8.83 -20.18 -14.53
N VAL A 63 7.89 -21.09 -14.24
CA VAL A 63 7.88 -22.45 -14.78
C VAL A 63 7.80 -22.45 -16.31
N ASN A 64 7.00 -21.56 -16.90
CA ASN A 64 6.89 -21.47 -18.35
C ASN A 64 8.11 -20.83 -19.00
N LEU A 65 8.73 -19.83 -18.36
CA LEU A 65 9.99 -19.24 -18.82
C LEU A 65 11.11 -20.29 -18.84
N GLU A 66 11.22 -21.13 -17.81
CA GLU A 66 12.21 -22.22 -17.75
C GLU A 66 11.95 -23.30 -18.82
N LYS A 67 10.69 -23.72 -18.99
CA LYS A 67 10.32 -24.81 -19.92
C LYS A 67 10.35 -24.41 -21.39
N LYS A 68 9.91 -23.18 -21.69
CA LYS A 68 9.62 -22.75 -23.08
C LYS A 68 10.59 -21.69 -23.57
N GLY A 69 11.26 -20.98 -22.68
CA GLY A 69 12.03 -19.79 -23.00
C GLY A 69 11.13 -18.56 -23.24
N LYS A 70 11.73 -17.38 -23.08
CA LYS A 70 11.03 -16.08 -23.11
C LYS A 70 10.20 -15.85 -24.37
N GLU A 71 10.78 -16.07 -25.55
CA GLU A 71 10.13 -15.76 -26.83
C GLU A 71 8.92 -16.64 -27.10
N LYS A 72 9.06 -17.95 -26.89
CA LYS A 72 7.97 -18.91 -27.12
C LYS A 72 6.82 -18.67 -26.14
N PHE A 73 7.12 -18.42 -24.88
CA PHE A 73 6.09 -18.14 -23.89
C PHE A 73 5.40 -16.79 -24.13
N LYS A 74 6.14 -15.76 -24.54
CA LYS A 74 5.56 -14.48 -24.96
C LYS A 74 4.55 -14.67 -26.10
N GLN A 75 4.90 -15.45 -27.13
CA GLN A 75 3.99 -15.74 -28.25
C GLN A 75 2.71 -16.46 -27.79
N GLU A 76 2.84 -17.43 -26.88
CA GLU A 76 1.70 -18.14 -26.31
C GLU A 76 0.76 -17.19 -25.55
N LEU A 77 1.30 -16.30 -24.71
CA LEU A 77 0.49 -15.31 -23.99
C LEU A 77 -0.23 -14.33 -24.93
N ILE A 78 0.40 -13.95 -26.04
CA ILE A 78 -0.24 -13.14 -27.09
C ILE A 78 -1.40 -13.89 -27.74
N ILE A 79 -1.22 -15.18 -28.05
CA ILE A 79 -2.30 -16.03 -28.59
C ILE A 79 -3.46 -16.15 -27.58
N LEU A 80 -3.16 -16.17 -26.28
CA LEU A 80 -4.13 -16.14 -25.19
C LEU A 80 -4.73 -14.74 -24.92
N GLY A 81 -4.44 -13.76 -25.78
CA GLY A 81 -5.04 -12.42 -25.72
C GLY A 81 -4.39 -11.45 -24.73
N LYS A 82 -3.24 -11.78 -24.14
CA LYS A 82 -2.50 -10.84 -23.27
C LYS A 82 -1.73 -9.84 -24.13
N SER A 83 -1.82 -8.56 -23.74
CA SER A 83 -1.06 -7.48 -24.39
C SER A 83 0.43 -7.57 -24.05
N GLU A 84 1.29 -7.00 -24.90
CA GLU A 84 2.74 -6.93 -24.61
C GLU A 84 3.05 -6.21 -23.29
N GLY A 85 2.24 -5.20 -22.94
CA GLY A 85 2.38 -4.48 -21.66
C GLY A 85 2.12 -5.39 -20.46
N GLN A 86 1.03 -6.17 -20.49
CA GLN A 86 0.72 -7.13 -19.42
C GLN A 86 1.81 -8.20 -19.31
N ILE A 87 2.28 -8.74 -20.45
CA ILE A 87 3.34 -9.75 -20.47
C ILE A 87 4.63 -9.21 -19.86
N LYS A 88 5.00 -7.97 -20.19
CA LYS A 88 6.17 -7.32 -19.61
C LYS A 88 6.06 -7.23 -18.09
N VAL A 89 4.94 -6.74 -17.58
CA VAL A 89 4.69 -6.63 -16.14
C VAL A 89 4.78 -8.01 -15.46
N TRP A 90 4.18 -9.04 -16.04
CA TRP A 90 4.23 -10.40 -15.50
C TRP A 90 5.65 -10.96 -15.45
N PHE A 91 6.45 -10.72 -16.48
CA PHE A 91 7.83 -11.20 -16.54
C PHE A 91 8.73 -10.45 -15.56
N GLU A 92 8.54 -9.14 -15.41
CA GLU A 92 9.27 -8.32 -14.43
C GLU A 92 8.92 -8.75 -13.00
N PHE A 93 7.64 -8.96 -12.71
CA PHE A 93 7.19 -9.45 -11.41
C PHE A 93 7.73 -10.84 -11.08
N ALA A 94 7.65 -11.81 -12.00
CA ALA A 94 8.16 -13.16 -11.75
C ALA A 94 9.66 -13.16 -11.46
N LYS A 95 10.44 -12.35 -12.18
CA LYS A 95 11.87 -12.17 -11.91
C LYS A 95 12.08 -11.59 -10.50
N PHE A 96 11.36 -10.53 -10.15
CA PHE A 96 11.43 -9.92 -8.83
C PHE A 96 11.06 -10.90 -7.71
N ALA A 97 10.00 -11.69 -7.90
CA ALA A 97 9.54 -12.70 -6.94
C ALA A 97 10.59 -13.79 -6.70
N VAL A 98 11.26 -14.28 -7.76
CA VAL A 98 12.38 -15.24 -7.62
C VAL A 98 13.54 -14.63 -6.83
N GLU A 99 13.93 -13.40 -7.16
CA GLU A 99 15.07 -12.70 -6.52
C GLU A 99 14.82 -12.43 -5.03
N ASN A 100 13.56 -12.22 -4.63
CA ASN A 100 13.18 -11.84 -3.26
C ASN A 100 12.47 -12.96 -2.48
N ARG A 101 12.34 -14.16 -3.05
CA ARG A 101 11.64 -15.30 -2.45
C ARG A 101 12.12 -15.65 -1.04
N TYR A 102 13.43 -15.53 -0.81
CA TYR A 102 14.08 -15.85 0.46
C TYR A 102 14.69 -14.61 1.12
N ARG A 103 14.23 -13.42 0.72
CA ARG A 103 14.61 -12.19 1.41
C ARG A 103 14.13 -12.31 2.85
N ALA A 104 15.03 -12.14 3.82
CA ALA A 104 14.66 -12.10 5.23
C ALA A 104 14.51 -10.65 5.68
N LEU A 105 13.45 -10.36 6.46
CA LEU A 105 13.33 -9.12 7.21
C LEU A 105 13.81 -9.33 8.64
N ASP A 106 14.33 -8.27 9.24
CA ASP A 106 14.69 -8.24 10.66
C ASP A 106 13.44 -7.87 11.48
N PRO A 107 12.90 -8.80 12.30
CA PRO A 107 11.71 -8.54 13.11
C PRO A 107 11.87 -7.35 14.05
N GLU A 108 13.08 -7.11 14.56
CA GLU A 108 13.35 -5.98 15.45
C GLU A 108 13.19 -4.66 14.71
N LYS A 109 13.66 -4.59 13.47
CA LYS A 109 13.53 -3.37 12.64
C LYS A 109 12.09 -3.14 12.18
N ILE A 110 11.33 -4.19 11.88
CA ILE A 110 9.89 -4.07 11.62
C ILE A 110 9.20 -3.49 12.86
N SER A 111 9.51 -4.01 14.06
CA SER A 111 8.96 -3.48 15.32
C SER A 111 9.30 -2.00 15.49
N GLN A 112 10.54 -1.59 15.20
CA GLN A 112 10.96 -0.18 15.24
C GLN A 112 10.16 0.68 14.26
N SER A 113 9.89 0.21 13.04
CA SER A 113 9.04 0.93 12.07
C SER A 113 7.58 1.04 12.54
N ILE A 114 7.04 0.01 13.19
CA ILE A 114 5.71 0.06 13.82
C ILE A 114 5.67 1.11 14.94
N GLU A 115 6.69 1.13 15.80
CA GLU A 115 6.82 2.11 16.88
C GLU A 115 6.96 3.54 16.34
N ALA A 116 7.74 3.73 15.27
CA ALA A 116 7.90 5.02 14.61
C ALA A 116 6.61 5.53 13.95
N ALA A 117 5.75 4.63 13.46
CA ALA A 117 4.45 4.97 12.90
C ALA A 117 3.41 5.33 13.99
N HIS A 118 3.54 4.79 15.21
CA HIS A 118 2.58 4.99 16.30
C HIS A 118 2.18 6.45 16.57
N PRO A 119 3.11 7.42 16.72
CA PRO A 119 2.74 8.82 16.92
C PRO A 119 1.96 9.41 15.74
N LEU A 120 2.28 9.04 14.50
CA LEU A 120 1.58 9.53 13.30
C LEU A 120 0.11 9.09 13.29
N ILE A 121 -0.14 7.82 13.58
CA ILE A 121 -1.49 7.26 13.70
C ILE A 121 -2.25 7.88 14.88
N THR A 122 -1.56 8.13 15.99
CA THR A 122 -2.17 8.77 17.16
C THR A 122 -2.63 10.20 16.84
N THR A 123 -1.77 11.01 16.21
CA THR A 123 -2.13 12.38 15.78
C THR A 123 -3.30 12.37 14.80
N TYR A 124 -3.36 11.40 13.89
CA TYR A 124 -4.51 11.23 12.98
C TYR A 124 -5.83 11.00 13.75
N VAL A 125 -5.83 10.09 14.74
CA VAL A 125 -7.01 9.79 15.57
C VAL A 125 -7.43 11.01 16.40
N GLU A 126 -6.47 11.73 16.97
CA GLU A 126 -6.73 12.95 17.75
C GLU A 126 -7.31 14.05 16.87
N LEU A 127 -6.78 14.23 15.66
CA LEU A 127 -7.31 15.17 14.67
C LEU A 127 -8.78 14.86 14.33
N ALA A 128 -9.10 13.59 14.05
CA ALA A 128 -10.47 13.16 13.78
C ALA A 128 -11.41 13.48 14.96
N LYS A 129 -11.01 13.15 16.19
CA LYS A 129 -11.79 13.45 17.41
C LYS A 129 -12.04 14.94 17.58
N ARG A 130 -11.01 15.77 17.36
CA ARG A 130 -11.07 17.22 17.45
C ARG A 130 -12.06 17.83 16.45
N ILE A 131 -12.01 17.37 15.19
CA ILE A 131 -12.95 17.85 14.15
C ILE A 131 -14.39 17.46 14.49
N ASN A 132 -14.60 16.21 14.94
CA ASN A 132 -15.92 15.72 15.33
C ASN A 132 -16.52 16.53 16.51
N ARG A 133 -15.68 16.96 17.46
CA ARG A 133 -16.06 17.83 18.58
C ARG A 133 -16.14 19.31 18.23
N LYS A 134 -15.75 19.69 17.01
CA LYS A 134 -15.65 21.10 16.54
C LYS A 134 -14.71 21.95 17.39
N GLU A 135 -13.65 21.36 17.91
CA GLU A 135 -12.68 22.04 18.78
C GLU A 135 -11.55 22.66 17.96
N ASN A 136 -11.28 23.96 18.15
CA ASN A 136 -10.16 24.68 17.55
C ASN A 136 -10.04 24.43 16.02
N LEU A 137 -11.12 24.61 15.26
CA LEU A 137 -11.15 24.27 13.83
C LEU A 137 -10.14 25.08 12.98
N ASP A 138 -9.75 26.26 13.47
CA ASP A 138 -8.81 27.18 12.84
C ASP A 138 -7.42 26.57 12.58
N THR A 139 -6.98 25.58 13.39
CA THR A 139 -5.68 24.92 13.18
C THR A 139 -5.77 23.55 12.51
N VAL A 140 -6.97 23.06 12.19
CA VAL A 140 -7.18 21.73 11.61
C VAL A 140 -6.45 21.58 10.27
N ILE A 141 -6.57 22.57 9.38
CA ILE A 141 -5.94 22.54 8.05
C ILE A 141 -4.42 22.42 8.18
N ASN A 142 -3.79 23.29 8.98
CA ASN A 142 -2.35 23.25 9.21
C ASN A 142 -1.90 21.91 9.84
N THR A 143 -2.64 21.40 10.82
CA THR A 143 -2.34 20.10 11.46
C THR A 143 -2.41 18.96 10.45
N THR A 144 -3.41 18.98 9.58
CA THR A 144 -3.62 17.98 8.52
C THR A 144 -2.45 17.99 7.54
N GLN A 145 -2.02 19.18 7.11
CA GLN A 145 -0.88 19.33 6.20
C GLN A 145 0.44 18.89 6.84
N THR A 146 0.74 19.35 8.06
CA THR A 146 1.96 18.94 8.77
C THR A 146 2.01 17.43 8.97
N LEU A 147 0.89 16.80 9.38
CA LEU A 147 0.85 15.35 9.55
C LEU A 147 1.08 14.61 8.22
N LYS A 148 0.49 15.10 7.12
CA LYS A 148 0.72 14.52 5.80
C LYS A 148 2.19 14.59 5.39
N GLU A 149 2.85 15.72 5.62
CA GLU A 149 4.28 15.91 5.33
C GLU A 149 5.16 15.01 6.20
N GLN A 150 4.81 14.82 7.48
CA GLN A 150 5.50 13.89 8.38
C GLN A 150 5.38 12.44 7.91
N ILE A 151 4.19 12.01 7.47
CA ILE A 151 3.98 10.67 6.89
C ILE A 151 4.80 10.51 5.61
N ASP A 152 4.80 11.50 4.72
CA ASP A 152 5.61 11.46 3.49
C ASP A 152 7.11 11.38 3.80
N SER A 153 7.58 12.03 4.86
CA SER A 153 8.96 11.90 5.31
C SER A 153 9.22 10.50 5.85
N PHE A 154 8.31 9.94 6.66
CA PHE A 154 8.45 8.61 7.23
C PHE A 154 8.66 7.55 6.15
N PHE A 155 7.86 7.57 5.07
CA PHE A 155 8.03 6.67 3.92
C PHE A 155 9.39 6.79 3.22
N LYS A 156 10.05 7.95 3.30
CA LYS A 156 11.34 8.20 2.66
C LYS A 156 12.51 7.85 3.56
N THR A 157 12.37 8.05 4.87
CA THR A 157 13.47 7.96 5.82
C THR A 157 13.52 6.65 6.57
N ASP A 158 12.37 5.98 6.77
CA ASP A 158 12.33 4.64 7.34
C ASP A 158 12.71 3.60 6.25
N PRO A 159 13.80 2.83 6.44
CA PRO A 159 14.27 1.90 5.42
C PRO A 159 13.26 0.80 5.07
N TYR A 160 12.53 0.29 6.06
CA TYR A 160 11.58 -0.80 5.88
C TYR A 160 10.30 -0.31 5.21
N MET A 161 9.84 0.90 5.53
CA MET A 161 8.71 1.51 4.82
C MET A 161 9.05 1.83 3.37
N SER A 162 10.26 2.35 3.11
CA SER A 162 10.74 2.61 1.76
C SER A 162 10.85 1.32 0.95
N GLN A 163 11.38 0.26 1.59
CA GLN A 163 11.44 -1.07 0.99
C GLN A 163 10.04 -1.62 0.71
N ALA A 164 9.12 -1.61 1.68
CA ALA A 164 7.75 -2.08 1.50
C ALA A 164 7.02 -1.34 0.37
N LEU A 165 7.22 -0.03 0.26
CA LEU A 165 6.67 0.79 -0.81
C LEU A 165 7.20 0.34 -2.17
N HIS A 166 8.51 0.10 -2.27
CA HIS A 166 9.12 -0.41 -3.49
C HIS A 166 8.62 -1.82 -3.84
N GLU A 167 8.65 -2.75 -2.89
CA GLU A 167 8.25 -4.15 -3.11
C GLU A 167 6.78 -4.27 -3.52
N ASN A 168 5.87 -3.56 -2.84
CA ASN A 168 4.46 -3.53 -3.22
C ASN A 168 4.23 -2.91 -4.61
N SER A 169 5.07 -1.96 -5.05
CA SER A 169 4.97 -1.38 -6.39
C SER A 169 5.31 -2.38 -7.51
N GLN A 170 5.97 -3.49 -7.19
CA GLN A 170 6.29 -4.55 -8.16
C GLN A 170 5.15 -5.55 -8.33
N ILE A 171 4.19 -5.59 -7.39
CA ILE A 171 3.07 -6.51 -7.45
C ILE A 171 2.10 -6.02 -8.53
N PRO A 172 1.82 -6.84 -9.57
CA PRO A 172 0.91 -6.44 -10.62
C PRO A 172 -0.49 -6.25 -10.08
N TYR A 173 -1.12 -5.13 -10.43
CA TYR A 173 -2.57 -4.98 -10.34
C TYR A 173 -3.21 -5.91 -11.39
N ALA A 174 -3.53 -7.14 -11.00
CA ALA A 174 -4.24 -8.06 -11.86
C ALA A 174 -5.18 -8.93 -11.02
N ASP A 175 -6.45 -8.98 -11.46
CA ASP A 175 -7.33 -10.13 -11.23
C ASP A 175 -6.70 -11.32 -11.95
N TRP A 176 -5.67 -11.91 -11.35
CA TRP A 176 -5.17 -13.20 -11.76
C TRP A 176 -6.15 -14.32 -11.34
N ASP A 177 -7.08 -14.00 -10.44
CA ASP A 177 -8.20 -14.82 -10.00
C ASP A 177 -9.38 -14.84 -11.00
N GLU A 178 -9.09 -15.09 -12.28
CA GLU A 178 -10.12 -15.48 -13.27
C GLU A 178 -10.70 -16.89 -12.98
N ASN A 179 -10.54 -17.43 -11.76
CA ASN A 179 -10.86 -18.81 -11.39
C ASN A 179 -12.02 -18.97 -10.40
N TYR A 180 -12.73 -17.91 -10.03
CA TYR A 180 -14.07 -18.02 -9.44
C TYR A 180 -15.11 -17.40 -10.37
N GLY A 181 -15.87 -18.27 -11.03
CA GLY A 181 -16.95 -17.89 -11.93
C GLY A 181 -17.99 -17.00 -11.26
N GLY A 182 -18.29 -15.87 -11.90
CA GLY A 182 -19.57 -15.20 -11.80
C GLY A 182 -20.46 -15.69 -12.94
N SER A 183 -21.58 -16.31 -12.58
CA SER A 183 -22.60 -16.85 -13.49
C SER A 183 -23.27 -15.80 -14.37
#